data_AF-A0A183FJI2-F1
#
_entry.id   AF-A0A183FJI2-F1
#
_cell.length_a   1.000
_cell.length_b   1.000
_cell.length_c   1.000
_cell.angle_alpha   90.00
_cell.angle_beta   90.00
_cell.angle_gamma   90.00
#
_symmetry.space_group_name_H-M   'P 1'
#
loop_
_entity.id
_entity.type
_entity.pdbx_description
1 polymer ?
#
loop_
_entity_poly.entity_id
_entity_poly.type
_entity_poly.pdbx_seq_one_letter_code
_entity_poly.pdbx_strand_id
1 'polypeptide(L)'
;MKEKVTFDEAEKACKAQKGHLASIHSKEENDFIYGLAKKSLPKVNHDDLCWIGLRKSSKGWTWTDGSSTNYTNWAPGQPNNVNKAENCAQLYNVDNFKSPKKWNDYPCTKKVCGYVCKI
;
A
#
# COMPACT_ATOMS: atom_id res chain seq x y z
N MET A 1 -9.57 -1.81 18.45
CA MET A 1 -8.81 -1.08 17.41
C MET A 1 -7.92 -2.09 16.72
N LYS A 2 -7.87 -2.15 15.39
CA LYS A 2 -6.88 -3.00 14.70
C LYS A 2 -5.48 -2.49 15.03
N GLU A 3 -4.57 -3.39 15.36
CA GLU A 3 -3.19 -3.05 15.69
C GLU A 3 -2.47 -2.48 14.44
N LYS A 4 -1.71 -1.40 14.60
CA LYS A 4 -0.94 -0.81 13.50
C LYS A 4 0.31 -1.64 13.23
N VAL A 5 0.62 -1.88 11.96
CA VAL A 5 1.75 -2.73 11.53
C VAL A 5 2.65 -2.03 10.53
N THR A 6 3.94 -2.37 10.57
CA THR A 6 4.93 -2.02 9.55
C THR A 6 4.69 -2.81 8.26
N PHE A 7 5.34 -2.40 7.18
CA PHE A 7 5.24 -3.09 5.90
C PHE A 7 5.68 -4.56 6.00
N ASP A 8 6.83 -4.81 6.64
CA ASP A 8 7.39 -6.17 6.75
C ASP A 8 6.53 -7.07 7.67
N GLU A 9 5.92 -6.51 8.73
CA GLU A 9 4.94 -7.22 9.56
C GLU A 9 3.69 -7.60 8.76
N ALA A 10 3.17 -6.68 7.93
CA ALA A 10 2.01 -6.92 7.08
C ALA A 10 2.29 -7.99 6.01
N GLU A 11 3.45 -7.91 5.33
CA GLU A 11 3.88 -8.92 4.37
C GLU A 11 4.04 -10.30 5.02
N LYS A 12 4.63 -10.36 6.22
CA LYS A 12 4.73 -11.61 6.99
C LYS A 12 3.35 -12.19 7.30
N ALA A 13 2.37 -11.35 7.67
CA ALA A 13 1.01 -11.78 7.94
C ALA A 13 0.28 -12.32 6.69
N CYS A 14 0.51 -11.72 5.52
CA CYS A 14 -0.02 -12.23 4.26
C CYS A 14 0.63 -13.56 3.85
N LYS A 15 1.96 -13.69 4.01
CA LYS A 15 2.68 -14.95 3.75
C LYS A 15 2.22 -16.09 4.64
N ALA A 16 1.89 -15.83 5.90
CA ALA A 16 1.31 -16.83 6.81
C ALA A 16 -0.03 -17.38 6.31
N GLN A 17 -0.73 -16.63 5.45
CA GLN A 17 -1.98 -17.01 4.79
C GLN A 17 -1.76 -17.50 3.34
N LYS A 18 -0.51 -17.87 3.00
CA LYS A 18 -0.10 -18.32 1.66
C LYS A 18 -0.32 -17.29 0.54
N GLY A 19 -0.35 -16.01 0.88
CA GLY A 19 -0.43 -14.91 -0.06
C GLY A 19 0.69 -13.89 0.13
N HIS A 20 0.53 -12.74 -0.50
CA HIS A 20 1.41 -11.58 -0.38
C HIS A 20 0.59 -10.32 -0.15
N LEU A 21 1.22 -9.22 0.28
CA LEU A 21 0.60 -7.91 0.14
C LEU A 21 0.18 -7.69 -1.32
N ALA A 22 -1.01 -7.13 -1.50
CA ALA A 22 -1.67 -7.12 -2.81
C ALA A 22 -0.84 -6.37 -3.87
N SER A 23 -0.60 -7.06 -4.99
CA SER A 23 -0.19 -6.48 -6.26
C SER A 23 -1.37 -5.86 -7.00
N ILE A 24 -1.11 -4.89 -7.88
CA ILE A 24 -2.14 -4.19 -8.64
C ILE A 24 -1.70 -4.06 -10.10
N HIS A 25 -2.49 -4.63 -11.01
CA HIS A 25 -2.20 -4.72 -12.44
C HIS A 25 -3.24 -4.04 -13.33
N SER A 26 -4.33 -3.53 -12.75
CA SER A 26 -5.35 -2.79 -13.48
C SER A 26 -6.05 -1.76 -12.61
N LYS A 27 -6.82 -0.89 -13.26
CA LYS A 27 -7.67 0.09 -12.56
C LYS A 27 -8.76 -0.62 -11.76
N GLU A 28 -9.33 -1.69 -12.29
CA GLU A 28 -10.39 -2.48 -11.66
C GLU A 28 -9.89 -3.13 -10.38
N GLU A 29 -8.68 -3.70 -10.40
CA GLU A 29 -8.03 -4.26 -9.23
C GLU A 29 -7.72 -3.18 -8.18
N ASN A 30 -7.23 -2.02 -8.62
CA ASN A 30 -7.02 -0.87 -7.73
C ASN A 30 -8.31 -0.44 -7.03
N ASP A 31 -9.40 -0.33 -7.78
CA ASP A 31 -10.72 0.06 -7.26
C ASP A 31 -11.26 -0.98 -6.27
N PHE A 32 -11.07 -2.28 -6.54
CA PHE A 32 -11.45 -3.36 -5.64
C PHE A 32 -10.67 -3.32 -4.32
N ILE A 33 -9.34 -3.23 -4.38
CA ILE A 33 -8.47 -3.18 -3.20
C ILE A 33 -8.76 -1.92 -2.37
N TYR A 34 -8.95 -0.77 -3.03
CA TYR A 34 -9.39 0.45 -2.35
C TYR A 34 -10.72 0.24 -1.62
N GLY A 35 -11.69 -0.43 -2.24
CA GLY A 35 -12.97 -0.77 -1.63
C GLY A 35 -12.81 -1.63 -0.37
N LEU A 36 -11.91 -2.62 -0.39
CA LEU A 36 -11.60 -3.45 0.78
C LEU A 36 -10.96 -2.63 1.92
N ALA A 37 -9.98 -1.79 1.58
CA ALA A 37 -9.31 -0.91 2.54
C ALA A 37 -10.30 0.07 3.18
N LYS A 38 -11.15 0.71 2.37
CA LYS A 38 -12.16 1.68 2.81
C LYS A 38 -13.23 1.08 3.73
N LYS A 39 -13.58 -0.20 3.55
CA LYS A 39 -14.51 -0.94 4.44
C LYS A 39 -13.85 -1.34 5.75
N SER A 40 -12.54 -1.56 5.74
CA SER A 40 -11.82 -2.24 6.82
C SER A 40 -11.09 -1.29 7.78
N LEU A 41 -11.00 0.00 7.45
CA LEU A 41 -10.21 1.00 8.14
C LEU A 41 -11.07 2.14 8.68
N PRO A 42 -10.70 2.73 9.83
CA PRO A 42 -11.28 4.00 10.26
C PRO A 42 -11.07 5.06 9.17
N LYS A 43 -11.95 6.06 9.09
CA LYS A 43 -11.82 7.20 8.16
C LYS A 43 -11.61 8.50 8.93
N VAL A 44 -10.86 8.42 10.02
CA VAL A 44 -10.85 9.46 11.05
C VAL A 44 -9.58 10.30 10.91
N ASN A 45 -8.44 9.68 10.60
CA ASN A 45 -7.13 10.31 10.65
C ASN A 45 -6.30 10.08 9.38
N HIS A 46 -5.34 10.97 9.14
CA HIS A 46 -4.37 10.85 8.04
C HIS A 46 -3.49 9.58 8.10
N ASP A 47 -3.42 8.93 9.26
CA ASP A 47 -2.67 7.70 9.51
C ASP A 47 -3.46 6.42 9.16
N ASP A 48 -4.71 6.54 8.71
CA ASP A 48 -5.56 5.39 8.41
C ASP A 48 -5.11 4.62 7.16
N LEU A 49 -3.88 4.80 6.71
CA LEU A 49 -3.28 4.26 5.48
C LEU A 49 -3.34 2.73 5.39
N CYS A 50 -3.27 2.24 4.16
CA CYS A 50 -3.29 0.81 3.84
C CYS A 50 -2.07 0.38 3.02
N TRP A 51 -1.29 -0.56 3.52
CA TRP A 51 -0.16 -1.14 2.78
C TRP A 51 -0.64 -1.93 1.55
N ILE A 52 0.09 -1.77 0.44
CA ILE A 52 0.03 -2.61 -0.76
C ILE A 52 1.41 -3.19 -1.03
N GLY A 53 1.52 -4.23 -1.85
CA GLY A 53 2.74 -5.03 -1.98
C GLY A 53 3.89 -4.41 -2.76
N LEU A 54 3.89 -3.09 -3.00
CA LEU A 54 4.91 -2.43 -3.83
C LEU A 54 6.04 -1.88 -2.95
N ARG A 55 7.28 -2.26 -3.27
CA ARG A 55 8.49 -1.83 -2.56
C ARG A 55 9.57 -1.38 -3.54
N LYS A 56 10.34 -0.37 -3.18
CA LYS A 56 11.51 0.08 -3.92
C LYS A 56 12.69 -0.84 -3.67
N SER A 57 13.28 -1.33 -4.74
CA SER A 57 14.49 -2.15 -4.76
C SER A 57 15.59 -1.45 -5.59
N SER A 58 16.77 -2.07 -5.70
CA SER A 58 17.82 -1.61 -6.61
C SER A 58 17.40 -1.57 -8.08
N LYS A 59 16.35 -2.33 -8.45
CA LYS A 59 15.78 -2.38 -9.81
C LYS A 59 14.60 -1.43 -10.00
N GLY A 60 14.31 -0.57 -9.02
CA GLY A 60 13.12 0.28 -9.00
C GLY A 60 11.97 -0.33 -8.18
N TRP A 61 10.76 0.14 -8.43
CA TRP A 61 9.56 -0.33 -7.73
C TRP A 61 9.16 -1.72 -8.22
N THR A 62 8.99 -2.66 -7.30
CA THR A 62 8.70 -4.07 -7.57
C THR A 62 7.64 -4.60 -6.62
N TRP A 63 6.78 -5.50 -7.10
CA TRP A 63 5.81 -6.20 -6.27
C TRP A 63 6.48 -7.32 -5.47
N THR A 64 6.05 -7.50 -4.22
CA THR A 64 6.59 -8.52 -3.29
C THR A 64 6.22 -9.95 -3.65
N ASP A 65 5.17 -10.15 -4.45
CA ASP A 65 4.77 -11.44 -5.02
C ASP A 65 5.59 -11.81 -6.28
N GLY A 66 6.47 -10.94 -6.76
CA GLY A 66 7.29 -11.16 -7.95
C GLY A 66 6.58 -10.89 -9.29
N SER A 67 5.33 -10.45 -9.27
CA SER A 67 4.58 -10.06 -10.47
C SER A 67 5.19 -8.83 -11.14
N SER A 68 4.89 -8.63 -12.43
CA SER A 68 5.41 -7.50 -13.19
C SER A 68 4.77 -6.17 -12.76
N THR A 69 5.58 -5.11 -12.72
CA THR A 69 5.10 -3.75 -12.45
C THR A 69 4.63 -3.09 -13.75
N ASN A 70 3.50 -3.59 -14.28
CA ASN A 70 2.89 -3.15 -15.54
C ASN A 70 1.81 -2.06 -15.38
N TYR A 71 1.44 -1.73 -14.15
CA TYR A 71 0.45 -0.72 -13.81
C TYR A 71 0.97 0.14 -12.65
N THR A 72 0.73 1.44 -12.74
CA THR A 72 1.00 2.37 -11.64
C THR A 72 -0.16 3.32 -11.44
N ASN A 73 -0.41 3.71 -10.19
CA ASN A 73 -1.47 4.64 -9.83
C ASN A 73 -1.02 5.63 -8.76
N TRP A 74 0.21 6.11 -8.88
CA TRP A 74 0.78 7.15 -8.01
C TRP A 74 -0.08 8.41 -7.97
N ALA A 75 -0.12 9.06 -6.82
CA ALA A 75 -0.69 10.39 -6.70
C ALA A 75 0.18 11.42 -7.45
N PRO A 76 -0.39 12.57 -7.86
CA PRO A 76 0.40 13.65 -8.46
C PRO A 76 1.58 14.03 -7.56
N GLY A 77 2.79 14.01 -8.13
CA GLY A 77 4.03 14.30 -7.41
C GLY A 77 4.64 13.11 -6.68
N GLN A 78 4.02 11.92 -6.71
CA GLN A 78 4.57 10.69 -6.13
C GLN A 78 5.12 9.73 -7.20
N PRO A 79 6.09 8.88 -6.85
CA PRO A 79 6.79 8.82 -5.56
C PRO A 79 7.84 9.95 -5.43
N ASN A 80 7.86 10.65 -4.30
CA ASN A 80 8.75 11.80 -4.06
C ASN A 80 9.95 11.46 -3.19
N ASN A 81 9.98 10.27 -2.59
CA ASN A 81 11.05 9.74 -1.77
C ASN A 81 11.46 10.70 -0.64
N VAL A 82 10.51 11.19 0.16
CA VAL A 82 10.80 12.16 1.23
C VAL A 82 11.90 11.61 2.15
N ASN A 83 12.88 12.44 2.44
CA ASN A 83 14.05 12.11 3.28
C ASN A 83 14.85 10.87 2.80
N LYS A 84 14.69 10.47 1.53
CA LYS A 84 15.29 9.25 0.95
C LYS A 84 14.93 7.96 1.72
N ALA A 85 13.82 7.95 2.44
CA ALA A 85 13.44 6.87 3.35
C ALA A 85 12.14 6.15 2.95
N GLU A 86 11.46 6.61 1.90
CA GLU A 86 10.14 6.12 1.48
C GLU A 86 10.27 5.04 0.42
N ASN A 87 10.40 3.80 0.89
CA ASN A 87 10.67 2.65 0.04
C ASN A 87 9.50 1.67 -0.05
N CYS A 88 8.34 1.97 0.53
CA CYS A 88 7.16 1.11 0.52
C CYS A 88 5.92 1.91 0.11
N ALA A 89 5.01 1.32 -0.66
CA ALA A 89 3.82 2.02 -1.12
C ALA A 89 2.59 1.73 -0.23
N GLN A 90 1.79 2.77 -0.02
CA GLN A 90 0.47 2.68 0.61
C GLN A 90 -0.61 3.32 -0.28
N LEU A 91 -1.86 2.96 -0.03
CA LEU A 91 -3.05 3.57 -0.62
C LEU A 91 -3.56 4.73 0.24
N TYR A 92 -3.78 5.88 -0.39
CA TYR A 92 -4.60 6.93 0.22
C TYR A 92 -6.05 6.44 0.32
N ASN A 93 -6.44 6.11 1.54
CA ASN A 93 -7.75 5.52 1.84
C ASN A 93 -8.72 6.50 2.53
N VAL A 94 -8.30 7.75 2.76
CA VAL A 94 -9.15 8.81 3.32
C VAL A 94 -9.62 9.75 2.22
N ASP A 95 -10.93 9.99 2.15
CA ASP A 95 -11.57 10.76 1.08
C ASP A 95 -11.10 12.24 1.04
N ASN A 96 -10.56 12.77 2.15
CA ASN A 96 -10.02 14.14 2.25
C ASN A 96 -8.59 14.30 1.69
N PHE A 97 -7.92 13.22 1.28
CA PHE A 97 -6.70 13.37 0.49
C PHE A 97 -7.06 13.88 -0.90
N LYS A 98 -6.28 14.83 -1.45
CA LYS A 98 -6.46 15.41 -2.79
C LYS A 98 -6.38 14.38 -3.95
N SER A 99 -6.27 13.08 -3.65
CA SER A 99 -6.04 12.00 -4.59
C SER A 99 -6.47 10.65 -3.99
N PRO A 100 -7.78 10.44 -3.73
CA PRO A 100 -8.27 9.16 -3.21
C PRO A 100 -7.94 8.04 -4.19
N LYS A 101 -7.77 6.82 -3.68
CA LYS A 101 -7.43 5.61 -4.47
C LYS A 101 -6.02 5.60 -5.09
N LYS A 102 -5.27 6.69 -4.95
CA LYS A 102 -3.90 6.81 -5.47
C LYS A 102 -2.88 6.29 -4.46
N TRP A 103 -1.68 6.03 -4.95
CA TRP A 103 -0.58 5.50 -4.15
C TRP A 103 0.38 6.59 -3.72
N ASN A 104 1.06 6.34 -2.61
CA ASN A 104 2.10 7.20 -2.07
C ASN A 104 3.21 6.32 -1.49
N ASP A 105 4.47 6.69 -1.73
CA ASP A 105 5.60 6.07 -1.06
C ASP A 105 5.70 6.56 0.39
N TYR A 106 6.05 5.66 1.29
CA TYR A 106 6.04 5.89 2.72
C TYR A 106 7.16 5.08 3.39
N PRO A 107 7.66 5.50 4.57
CA PRO A 107 8.74 4.77 5.22
C PRO A 107 8.23 3.40 5.70
N CYS A 108 8.87 2.33 5.24
CA CYS A 108 8.48 0.95 5.55
C CYS A 108 8.40 0.63 7.05
N THR A 109 9.17 1.36 7.87
CA THR A 109 9.26 1.21 9.33
C THR A 109 8.13 1.89 10.09
N LYS A 110 7.32 2.73 9.44
CA LYS A 110 6.15 3.34 10.06
C LYS A 110 5.03 2.31 10.19
N LYS A 111 4.24 2.43 11.25
CA LYS A 111 3.09 1.56 11.49
C LYS A 111 1.82 2.22 10.95
N VAL A 112 1.06 1.50 10.12
CA VAL A 112 -0.23 1.95 9.56
C VAL A 112 -1.37 1.03 9.95
N CYS A 113 -2.61 1.51 9.82
CA CYS A 113 -3.81 0.83 10.31
C CYS A 113 -4.25 -0.38 9.46
N GLY A 114 -3.83 -0.46 8.19
CA GLY A 114 -4.35 -1.43 7.23
C GLY A 114 -3.34 -2.06 6.29
N TYR A 115 -3.72 -3.22 5.77
CA TYR A 115 -3.06 -3.89 4.66
C TYR A 115 -4.07 -4.80 3.95
N VAL A 116 -3.82 -5.10 2.67
CA VAL A 116 -4.62 -6.07 1.90
C VAL A 116 -3.71 -7.18 1.41
N CYS A 117 -4.11 -8.44 1.65
CA CYS A 117 -3.45 -9.61 1.11
C CYS A 117 -4.12 -10.09 -0.18
N LYS A 118 -3.33 -10.64 -1.11
CA LYS A 118 -3.77 -11.35 -2.31
C LYS A 118 -3.16 -12.76 -2.29
N ILE A 119 -3.99 -13.76 -2.58
CA ILE A 119 -3.65 -15.20 -2.59
C ILE A 119 -3.74 -15.70 -4.02
#